data_AF-A0A512CVJ1-F1
#
_entry.id   AF-A0A512CVJ1-F1
#
_cell.length_a   1.000
_cell.length_b   1.000
_cell.length_c   1.000
_cell.angle_alpha   90.00
_cell.angle_beta   90.00
_cell.angle_gamma   90.00
#
_symmetry.space_group_name_H-M   'P 1'
#
loop_
_entity.id
_entity.type
_entity.pdbx_description
1 polymer ?
#
loop_
_entity_poly.entity_id
_entity_poly.type
_entity_poly.pdbx_seq_one_letter_code
_entity_poly.pdbx_strand_id
1 'polypeptide(L)'
;MRTVSVVLRRTALVLTAVFACGGLLFALGYAFEDPGGGRAVLLAAVVVVPLAALTALAALRRRPALRVLAVAVGLYAVWGVVALFVDLVDAPDLPMIALVLALPLAVVGLTYALRAGVLLVVVAAVPLLSVVSILMRESDGEGPGLGDLLGGSTGVVVVPLLVLAGLFLLAGALDRGPVPDRGLPADQPLTKVWASTTVIGRPADRSRP
;
A
#
# COMPACT_ATOMS: atom_id res chain seq x y z
N MET A 1 -5.59 -22.29 -7.92
CA MET A 1 -5.61 -20.85 -7.56
C MET A 1 -4.30 -20.36 -6.93
N ARG A 2 -3.63 -21.12 -6.05
CA ARG A 2 -2.35 -20.71 -5.44
C ARG A 2 -1.26 -20.32 -6.45
N THR A 3 -1.09 -21.09 -7.53
CA THR A 3 -0.11 -20.77 -8.59
C THR A 3 -0.40 -19.43 -9.25
N VAL A 4 -1.68 -19.13 -9.53
CA VAL A 4 -2.11 -17.87 -10.13
C VAL A 4 -1.82 -16.69 -9.21
N SER A 5 -2.10 -16.82 -7.91
CA SER A 5 -1.76 -15.80 -6.90
C SER A 5 -0.25 -15.52 -6.83
N VAL A 6 0.58 -16.57 -6.87
CA VAL A 6 2.05 -16.42 -6.87
C VAL A 6 2.53 -15.70 -8.13
N VAL A 7 1.99 -16.05 -9.30
CA VAL A 7 2.32 -15.38 -10.57
C VAL A 7 1.91 -13.92 -10.51
N LEU A 8 0.67 -13.60 -10.11
CA LEU A 8 0.19 -12.23 -9.95
C LEU A 8 1.08 -11.37 -9.04
N ARG A 9 1.50 -11.89 -7.88
CA ARG A 9 2.39 -11.16 -6.96
C ARG A 9 3.76 -10.89 -7.55
N ARG A 10 4.35 -11.88 -8.23
CA ARG A 10 5.65 -11.73 -8.88
C ARG A 10 5.58 -10.75 -10.04
N THR A 11 4.54 -10.86 -10.87
CA THR A 11 4.29 -9.92 -11.96
C THR A 11 4.08 -8.50 -11.43
N ALA A 12 3.25 -8.32 -10.39
CA ALA A 12 3.05 -7.02 -9.76
C ALA A 12 4.37 -6.45 -9.21
N LEU A 13 5.19 -7.26 -8.54
CA LEU A 13 6.51 -6.83 -8.07
C LEU A 13 7.42 -6.39 -9.23
N VAL A 14 7.55 -7.22 -10.26
CA VAL A 14 8.43 -6.92 -11.40
C VAL A 14 7.98 -5.65 -12.12
N LEU A 15 6.68 -5.51 -12.38
CA LEU A 15 6.12 -4.32 -12.99
C LEU A 15 6.33 -3.08 -12.10
N THR A 16 6.14 -3.21 -10.78
CA THR A 16 6.40 -2.11 -9.84
C THR A 16 7.88 -1.73 -9.85
N ALA A 17 8.79 -2.71 -9.89
CA ALA A 17 10.22 -2.47 -9.91
C ALA A 17 10.67 -1.78 -11.19
N VAL A 18 10.18 -2.23 -12.35
CA VAL A 18 10.46 -1.57 -13.65
C VAL A 18 9.91 -0.14 -13.64
N PHE A 19 8.67 0.04 -13.21
CA PHE A 19 8.03 1.35 -13.15
C PHE A 19 8.75 2.30 -12.19
N ALA A 20 9.04 1.86 -10.96
CA ALA A 20 9.74 2.65 -9.96
C ALA A 20 11.17 2.98 -10.39
N CYS A 21 11.89 2.02 -10.99
CA CYS A 21 13.24 2.26 -11.51
C CYS A 21 13.21 3.26 -12.67
N GLY A 22 12.31 3.09 -13.64
CA GLY A 22 12.16 4.00 -14.77
C GLY A 22 11.79 5.42 -14.33
N GLY A 23 10.79 5.56 -13.44
CA GLY A 23 10.39 6.86 -12.88
C GLY A 23 11.50 7.52 -12.06
N LEU A 24 12.28 6.74 -11.30
CA LEU A 24 13.39 7.26 -10.51
C LEU A 24 14.54 7.71 -11.42
N LEU A 25 14.89 6.93 -12.45
CA LEU A 25 15.90 7.32 -13.44
C LEU A 25 15.51 8.60 -14.17
N PHE A 26 14.23 8.74 -14.55
CA PHE A 26 13.70 9.95 -15.16
C PHE A 26 13.82 11.16 -14.22
N ALA A 27 13.32 11.04 -12.98
CA ALA A 27 13.40 12.10 -11.98
C ALA A 27 14.85 12.50 -11.63
N LEU A 28 15.75 11.52 -11.54
CA LEU A 28 17.17 11.76 -11.36
C LEU A 28 17.77 12.52 -12.56
N GLY A 29 17.40 12.14 -13.79
CA GLY A 29 17.79 12.87 -15.01
C GLY A 29 17.48 14.35 -14.91
N TYR A 30 16.24 14.70 -14.55
CA TYR A 30 15.84 16.10 -14.33
C TYR A 30 16.65 16.77 -13.23
N ALA A 31 16.87 16.12 -12.09
CA ALA A 31 17.65 16.70 -11.01
C ALA A 31 19.12 16.98 -11.41
N PHE A 32 19.68 16.17 -12.32
CA PHE A 32 21.02 16.38 -12.86
C PHE A 32 21.08 17.48 -13.94
N GLU A 33 19.99 17.72 -14.65
CA GLU A 33 19.86 18.84 -15.60
C GLU A 33 19.68 20.18 -14.85
N ASP A 34 18.84 20.22 -13.81
CA ASP A 34 18.59 21.38 -12.97
C ASP A 34 18.14 20.91 -11.57
N PRO A 35 18.92 21.13 -10.48
CA PRO A 35 20.02 22.09 -10.31
C PRO A 35 21.43 21.60 -10.71
N GLY A 36 21.60 20.31 -11.03
CA GLY A 36 22.89 19.72 -11.41
C GLY A 36 23.95 19.65 -10.30
N GLY A 37 25.13 19.14 -10.67
CA GLY A 37 26.33 19.09 -9.82
C GLY A 37 26.14 18.32 -8.50
N GLY A 38 26.77 18.82 -7.43
CA GLY A 38 26.70 18.19 -6.10
C GLY A 38 25.32 18.24 -5.44
N ARG A 39 24.47 19.21 -5.80
CA ARG A 39 23.09 19.30 -5.30
C ARG A 39 22.23 18.15 -5.82
N ALA A 40 22.37 17.81 -7.10
CA ALA A 40 21.71 16.65 -7.69
C ALA A 40 22.08 15.35 -6.96
N VAL A 41 23.35 15.18 -6.58
CA VAL A 41 23.81 14.00 -5.82
C VAL A 41 23.17 13.95 -4.43
N LEU A 42 23.06 15.08 -3.73
CA LEU A 42 22.41 15.14 -2.42
C LEU A 42 20.91 14.84 -2.52
N LEU A 43 20.21 15.40 -3.51
CA LEU A 43 18.79 15.11 -3.76
C LEU A 43 18.58 13.63 -4.10
N ALA A 44 19.43 13.07 -4.96
CA ALA A 44 19.43 11.65 -5.29
C ALA A 44 19.62 10.79 -4.04
N ALA A 45 20.60 11.12 -3.19
CA ALA A 45 20.86 10.39 -1.96
C ALA A 45 19.67 10.46 -0.99
N VAL A 46 19.05 11.63 -0.83
CA VAL A 46 17.87 11.84 0.01
C VAL A 46 16.68 11.00 -0.44
N VAL A 47 16.58 10.65 -1.72
CA VAL A 47 15.51 9.79 -2.25
C VAL A 47 15.89 8.31 -2.25
N VAL A 48 17.08 7.99 -2.78
CA VAL A 48 17.54 6.61 -2.99
C VAL A 48 17.83 5.92 -1.67
N VAL A 49 18.41 6.62 -0.68
CA VAL A 49 18.76 6.01 0.61
C VAL A 49 17.51 5.58 1.39
N PRO A 50 16.48 6.42 1.60
CA PRO A 50 15.25 5.98 2.24
C PRO A 50 14.53 4.89 1.46
N LEU A 51 14.49 4.98 0.12
CA LEU A 51 13.92 3.95 -0.73
C LEU A 51 14.61 2.60 -0.49
N ALA A 52 15.93 2.57 -0.55
CA ALA A 52 16.73 1.37 -0.33
C ALA A 52 16.55 0.84 1.10
N ALA A 53 16.55 1.71 2.11
CA ALA A 53 16.35 1.33 3.50
C ALA A 53 14.96 0.72 3.75
N LEU A 54 13.90 1.32 3.21
CA LEU A 54 12.53 0.81 3.32
C LEU A 54 12.36 -0.51 2.54
N THR A 55 12.98 -0.62 1.37
CA THR A 55 12.95 -1.84 0.56
C THR A 55 13.70 -2.99 1.24
N ALA A 56 14.87 -2.70 1.82
CA ALA A 56 15.63 -3.65 2.63
C ALA A 56 14.85 -4.05 3.89
N LEU A 57 14.23 -3.11 4.59
CA LEU A 57 13.37 -3.38 5.74
C LEU A 57 12.19 -4.28 5.34
N ALA A 58 11.55 -4.02 4.21
CA ALA A 58 10.48 -4.84 3.65
C ALA A 58 10.93 -6.26 3.31
N ALA A 59 12.14 -6.41 2.75
CA ALA A 59 12.71 -7.71 2.40
C ALA A 59 13.10 -8.53 3.65
N LEU A 60 13.73 -7.89 4.64
CA LEU A 60 14.32 -8.55 5.81
C LEU A 60 13.33 -8.74 6.97
N ARG A 61 12.44 -7.77 7.22
CA ARG A 61 11.54 -7.76 8.39
C ARG A 61 10.10 -7.39 8.01
N ARG A 62 9.41 -8.35 7.38
CA ARG A 62 8.08 -8.18 6.76
C ARG A 62 6.99 -7.65 7.71
N ARG A 63 6.95 -8.11 8.97
CA ARG A 63 5.93 -7.67 9.97
C ARG A 63 6.10 -6.20 10.38
N PRO A 64 7.27 -5.75 10.89
CA PRO A 64 7.45 -4.35 11.24
C PRO A 64 7.43 -3.44 10.00
N ALA A 65 7.93 -3.91 8.85
CA ALA A 65 7.89 -3.14 7.60
C ALA A 65 6.48 -2.71 7.22
N LEU A 66 5.47 -3.58 7.36
CA LEU A 66 4.08 -3.22 7.07
C LEU A 66 3.59 -2.07 7.96
N ARG A 67 3.94 -2.05 9.26
CA ARG A 67 3.55 -0.96 10.16
C ARG A 67 4.25 0.34 9.77
N VAL A 68 5.55 0.27 9.50
CA VAL A 68 6.35 1.44 9.07
C VAL A 68 5.80 2.00 7.77
N LEU A 69 5.50 1.16 6.78
CA LEU A 69 4.91 1.59 5.52
C LEU A 69 3.49 2.11 5.68
N ALA A 70 2.66 1.52 6.54
CA ALA A 70 1.34 2.05 6.82
C ALA A 70 1.41 3.46 7.46
N VAL A 71 2.35 3.68 8.38
CA VAL A 71 2.62 5.00 8.95
C VAL A 71 3.13 5.97 7.89
N ALA A 72 4.09 5.55 7.04
CA ALA A 72 4.62 6.38 5.96
C ALA A 72 3.53 6.79 4.95
N VAL A 73 2.67 5.85 4.55
CA VAL A 73 1.51 6.12 3.68
C VAL A 73 0.50 7.03 4.37
N GLY A 74 0.26 6.85 5.67
CA GLY A 74 -0.60 7.74 6.45
C GLY A 74 -0.06 9.17 6.51
N LEU A 75 1.24 9.35 6.79
CA LEU A 75 1.90 10.65 6.78
C LEU A 75 1.85 11.29 5.40
N TYR A 76 2.08 10.51 4.34
CA TYR A 76 1.95 10.96 2.96
C TYR A 76 0.53 11.43 2.63
N ALA A 77 -0.49 10.69 3.03
CA ALA A 77 -1.88 11.08 2.83
C ALA A 77 -2.25 12.35 3.59
N VAL A 78 -1.82 12.47 4.86
CA VAL A 78 -2.00 13.69 5.66
C VAL A 78 -1.32 14.89 4.99
N TRP A 79 -0.08 14.70 4.51
CA TRP A 79 0.65 15.74 3.79
C TRP A 79 -0.09 16.16 2.51
N GLY A 80 -0.56 15.20 1.72
CA GLY A 80 -1.33 15.47 0.51
C GLY A 80 -2.60 16.26 0.78
N VAL A 81 -3.30 15.98 1.89
CA VAL A 81 -4.48 16.77 2.31
C VAL A 81 -4.06 18.18 2.72
N VAL A 82 -2.99 18.34 3.52
CA VAL A 82 -2.48 19.65 3.93
C VAL A 82 -2.10 20.51 2.71
N ALA A 83 -1.48 19.90 1.69
CA ALA A 83 -1.11 20.57 0.45
C ALA A 83 -2.32 21.14 -0.33
N LEU A 84 -3.55 20.67 -0.08
CA LEU A 84 -4.76 21.25 -0.70
C LEU A 84 -5.15 22.60 -0.10
N PHE A 85 -4.71 22.88 1.13
CA PHE A 85 -5.06 24.08 1.89
C PHE A 85 -3.95 25.11 1.92
N VAL A 86 -2.71 24.71 1.63
CA VAL A 86 -1.55 25.59 1.66
C VAL A 86 -0.91 25.58 0.28
N ASP A 87 -0.95 26.72 -0.42
CA ASP A 87 -0.20 26.94 -1.66
C ASP A 87 1.29 27.00 -1.34
N LEU A 88 1.89 25.84 -1.12
CA LEU A 88 3.34 25.69 -1.12
C LEU A 88 3.78 25.61 -2.58
N VAL A 89 4.19 26.76 -3.12
CA VAL A 89 4.81 26.88 -4.45
C VAL A 89 6.05 25.96 -4.59
N ASP A 90 6.65 25.53 -3.48
CA ASP A 90 7.81 24.61 -3.42
C ASP A 90 7.48 23.23 -2.76
N ALA A 91 6.22 22.79 -2.76
CA ALA A 91 5.86 21.51 -2.16
C ALA A 91 6.56 20.32 -2.86
N PRO A 92 6.99 19.29 -2.11
CA PRO A 92 7.57 18.10 -2.72
C PRO A 92 6.57 17.39 -3.62
N ASP A 93 7.03 16.97 -4.81
CA ASP A 93 6.23 16.29 -5.82
C ASP A 93 5.53 15.04 -5.26
N LEU A 94 4.22 15.15 -5.04
CA LEU A 94 3.38 14.04 -4.57
C LEU A 94 3.54 12.76 -5.41
N PRO A 95 3.67 12.82 -6.76
CA PRO A 95 3.92 11.63 -7.58
C PRO A 95 5.26 10.96 -7.28
N MET A 96 6.29 11.74 -6.96
CA MET A 96 7.63 11.21 -6.64
C MET A 96 7.61 10.43 -5.32
N ILE A 97 6.95 10.98 -4.29
CA ILE A 97 6.78 10.28 -3.01
C ILE A 97 5.99 8.98 -3.21
N ALA A 98 4.94 9.02 -4.04
CA ALA A 98 4.16 7.83 -4.38
C ALA A 98 5.03 6.74 -5.03
N LEU A 99 5.90 7.12 -5.97
CA LEU A 99 6.84 6.21 -6.62
C LEU A 99 7.80 5.56 -5.62
N VAL A 100 8.35 6.36 -4.70
CA VAL A 100 9.26 5.90 -3.64
C VAL A 100 8.58 4.91 -2.69
N LEU A 101 7.30 5.12 -2.38
CA LEU A 101 6.54 4.20 -1.52
C LEU A 101 6.10 2.92 -2.26
N ALA A 102 5.92 2.97 -3.58
CA ALA A 102 5.37 1.86 -4.35
C ALA A 102 6.24 0.60 -4.28
N LEU A 103 7.56 0.75 -4.46
CA LEU A 103 8.48 -0.39 -4.47
C LEU A 103 8.53 -1.16 -3.14
N PRO A 104 8.76 -0.54 -1.98
CA PRO A 104 8.77 -1.27 -0.71
C PRO A 104 7.39 -1.86 -0.39
N LEU A 105 6.29 -1.21 -0.78
CA LEU A 105 4.94 -1.79 -0.69
C LEU A 105 4.80 -3.06 -1.53
N ALA A 106 5.32 -3.07 -2.75
CA ALA A 106 5.30 -4.25 -3.61
C ALA A 106 6.12 -5.41 -3.02
N VAL A 107 7.28 -5.12 -2.40
CA VAL A 107 8.08 -6.14 -1.69
C VAL A 107 7.30 -6.73 -0.51
N VAL A 108 6.64 -5.90 0.30
CA VAL A 108 5.76 -6.39 1.38
C VAL A 108 4.57 -7.18 0.83
N GLY A 109 4.05 -6.78 -0.34
CA GLY A 109 2.95 -7.41 -1.07
C GLY A 109 3.20 -8.86 -1.46
N LEU A 110 4.46 -9.31 -1.55
CA LEU A 110 4.78 -10.73 -1.71
C LEU A 110 4.21 -11.59 -0.58
N THR A 111 4.14 -11.05 0.64
CA THR A 111 3.55 -11.72 1.81
C THR A 111 2.17 -11.25 2.18
N TYR A 112 1.92 -9.94 2.13
CA TYR A 112 0.68 -9.33 2.59
C TYR A 112 -0.02 -8.63 1.42
N ALA A 113 -0.25 -9.37 0.32
CA ALA A 113 -0.74 -8.84 -0.94
C ALA A 113 -1.95 -7.90 -0.77
N LEU A 114 -2.98 -8.33 -0.04
CA LEU A 114 -4.17 -7.50 0.12
C LEU A 114 -3.91 -6.19 0.87
N ARG A 115 -3.07 -6.21 1.91
CA ARG A 115 -2.74 -5.00 2.68
C ARG A 115 -1.87 -4.06 1.86
N ALA A 116 -0.90 -4.60 1.12
CA ALA A 116 -0.07 -3.82 0.21
C ALA A 116 -0.91 -3.19 -0.92
N GLY A 117 -1.86 -3.94 -1.48
CA GLY A 117 -2.81 -3.44 -2.48
C GLY A 117 -3.64 -2.27 -1.95
N VAL A 118 -4.23 -2.40 -0.75
CA VAL A 118 -4.97 -1.28 -0.12
C VAL A 118 -4.09 -0.06 0.09
N LEU A 119 -2.87 -0.24 0.61
CA LEU A 119 -1.94 0.86 0.82
C LEU A 119 -1.53 1.52 -0.50
N LEU A 120 -1.34 0.76 -1.58
CA LEU A 120 -1.06 1.30 -2.92
C LEU A 120 -2.25 2.09 -3.48
N VAL A 121 -3.49 1.67 -3.23
CA VAL A 121 -4.68 2.47 -3.60
C VAL A 121 -4.64 3.82 -2.88
N VAL A 122 -4.35 3.84 -1.57
CA VAL A 122 -4.24 5.09 -0.82
C VAL A 122 -3.13 5.98 -1.38
N VAL A 123 -1.97 5.40 -1.70
CA VAL A 123 -0.86 6.13 -2.32
C VAL A 123 -1.26 6.73 -3.67
N ALA A 124 -1.98 5.99 -4.51
CA ALA A 124 -2.44 6.47 -5.82
C ALA A 124 -3.56 7.53 -5.71
N ALA A 125 -4.38 7.47 -4.65
CA ALA A 125 -5.49 8.39 -4.45
C ALA A 125 -5.03 9.81 -4.11
N VAL A 126 -3.91 9.97 -3.39
CA VAL A 126 -3.41 11.29 -2.97
C VAL A 126 -3.13 12.24 -4.15
N PRO A 127 -2.29 11.89 -5.14
CA PRO A 127 -2.03 12.78 -6.26
C PRO A 127 -3.26 12.94 -7.17
N LEU A 128 -4.13 11.92 -7.26
CA LEU A 128 -5.40 12.02 -7.97
C LEU A 128 -6.32 13.08 -7.34
N LEU A 129 -6.46 13.08 -6.01
CA LEU A 129 -7.26 14.07 -5.28
C LEU A 129 -6.72 15.49 -5.48
N SER A 130 -5.39 15.65 -5.53
CA SER A 130 -4.76 16.93 -5.84
C SER A 130 -5.21 17.45 -7.21
N VAL A 131 -5.12 16.64 -8.27
CA VAL A 131 -5.54 17.04 -9.62
C VAL A 131 -7.04 17.35 -9.69
N VAL A 132 -7.87 16.50 -9.08
CA VAL A 132 -9.33 16.71 -9.04
C VAL A 132 -9.66 18.02 -8.32
N SER A 133 -8.96 18.35 -7.24
CA SER A 133 -9.20 19.59 -6.50
C SER A 133 -8.83 20.85 -7.29
N ILE A 134 -7.77 20.79 -8.11
CA ILE A 134 -7.34 21.89 -8.98
C ILE A 134 -8.37 22.09 -10.09
N LEU A 135 -8.75 21.02 -10.80
CA LEU A 135 -9.76 21.11 -11.86
C LEU A 135 -11.11 21.59 -11.32
N MET A 136 -11.53 21.16 -10.12
CA MET A 136 -12.77 21.66 -9.54
C MET A 136 -12.72 23.15 -9.16
N ARG A 137 -11.54 23.73 -8.92
CA ARG A 137 -11.39 25.17 -8.70
C ARG A 137 -11.37 25.98 -10.00
N GLU A 138 -10.87 25.40 -11.09
CA GLU A 138 -10.76 26.06 -12.40
C GLU A 138 -12.02 25.90 -13.27
N SER A 139 -12.77 24.82 -13.08
CA SER A 139 -14.01 24.55 -13.82
C SER A 139 -15.18 25.36 -13.26
N ASP A 140 -15.40 26.57 -13.78
CA ASP A 140 -16.62 27.37 -13.59
C ASP A 140 -17.84 26.76 -14.35
N GLY A 141 -18.18 25.50 -14.06
CA GLY A 141 -19.48 24.90 -14.42
C GLY A 141 -19.46 23.68 -15.36
N GLU A 142 -18.37 23.41 -16.05
CA GLU A 142 -18.21 22.19 -16.87
C GLU A 142 -17.31 21.20 -16.13
N GLY A 143 -17.90 20.11 -15.66
CA GLY A 143 -17.22 19.16 -14.79
C GLY A 143 -15.95 18.56 -15.44
N PRO A 144 -14.93 18.20 -14.64
CA PRO A 144 -13.66 17.68 -15.15
C PRO A 144 -13.86 16.46 -16.05
N GLY A 145 -13.38 16.55 -17.30
CA GLY A 145 -13.36 15.41 -18.21
C GLY A 145 -12.41 14.32 -17.70
N LEU A 146 -12.80 13.04 -17.84
CA LEU A 146 -11.90 11.90 -17.53
C LEU A 146 -10.59 11.96 -18.34
N GLY A 147 -10.62 12.55 -19.54
CA GLY A 147 -9.44 12.78 -20.37
C GLY A 147 -8.46 13.78 -19.73
N ASP A 148 -8.96 14.83 -19.08
CA ASP A 148 -8.11 15.87 -18.47
C ASP A 148 -7.47 15.37 -17.18
N LEU A 149 -8.16 14.50 -16.44
CA LEU A 149 -7.63 13.87 -15.23
C LEU A 149 -6.51 12.85 -15.52
N LEU A 150 -6.55 12.20 -16.69
CA LEU A 150 -5.65 11.09 -17.04
C LEU A 150 -4.61 11.44 -18.11
N GLY A 151 -4.77 12.56 -18.83
CA GLY A 151 -3.88 12.98 -19.91
C GLY A 151 -2.57 13.63 -19.44
N GLY A 152 -2.52 14.14 -18.20
CA GLY A 152 -1.34 14.80 -17.65
C GLY A 152 -0.26 13.87 -17.08
N SER A 153 0.83 14.47 -16.59
CA SER A 153 1.94 13.76 -15.91
C SER A 153 1.47 12.92 -14.72
N THR A 154 0.42 13.37 -14.02
CA THR A 154 -0.20 12.62 -12.92
C THR A 154 -0.81 11.29 -13.38
N GLY A 155 -1.44 11.25 -14.55
CA GLY A 155 -2.03 10.03 -15.10
C GLY A 155 -0.98 8.94 -15.35
N VAL A 156 0.20 9.34 -15.82
CA VAL A 156 1.36 8.45 -16.05
C VAL A 156 1.81 7.75 -14.77
N VAL A 157 1.59 8.35 -13.60
CA VAL A 157 1.96 7.76 -12.30
C VAL A 157 0.80 7.02 -11.65
N VAL A 158 -0.39 7.63 -11.64
CA VAL A 158 -1.56 7.09 -10.96
C VAL A 158 -2.07 5.82 -11.63
N VAL A 159 -2.15 5.78 -12.97
CA VAL A 159 -2.70 4.62 -13.68
C VAL A 159 -1.87 3.36 -13.42
N PRO A 160 -0.54 3.36 -13.59
CA PRO A 160 0.28 2.19 -13.24
C PRO A 160 0.13 1.80 -11.77
N LEU A 161 0.11 2.75 -10.83
CA LEU A 161 -0.06 2.46 -9.41
C LEU A 161 -1.39 1.76 -9.13
N LEU A 162 -2.48 2.21 -9.74
CA LEU A 162 -3.80 1.59 -9.59
C LEU A 162 -3.85 0.18 -10.20
N VAL A 163 -3.22 -0.02 -11.36
CA VAL A 163 -3.08 -1.36 -11.97
C VAL A 163 -2.33 -2.30 -11.02
N LEU A 164 -1.19 -1.85 -10.48
CA LEU A 164 -0.37 -2.61 -9.54
C LEU A 164 -1.14 -2.92 -8.24
N ALA A 165 -1.87 -1.94 -7.71
CA ALA A 165 -2.74 -2.11 -6.56
C ALA A 165 -3.81 -3.19 -6.83
N GLY A 166 -4.45 -3.12 -8.00
CA GLY A 166 -5.43 -4.11 -8.45
C GLY A 166 -4.85 -5.52 -8.51
N LEU A 167 -3.65 -5.70 -9.06
CA LEU A 167 -2.97 -7.00 -9.09
C LEU A 167 -2.73 -7.57 -7.68
N PHE A 168 -2.30 -6.74 -6.73
CA PHE A 168 -2.10 -7.17 -5.35
C PHE A 168 -3.41 -7.47 -4.61
N LEU A 169 -4.46 -6.69 -4.85
CA LEU A 169 -5.80 -6.95 -4.30
C LEU A 169 -6.37 -8.27 -4.84
N LEU A 170 -6.29 -8.50 -6.15
CA LEU A 170 -6.69 -9.75 -6.80
C LEU A 170 -5.91 -10.94 -6.25
N ALA A 171 -4.58 -10.83 -6.15
CA ALA A 171 -3.76 -11.90 -5.57
C ALA A 171 -4.09 -12.16 -4.09
N GLY A 172 -4.46 -11.13 -3.34
CA GLY A 172 -4.91 -11.26 -1.95
C GLY A 172 -6.30 -11.90 -1.83
N ALA A 173 -7.22 -11.57 -2.72
CA ALA A 173 -8.57 -12.13 -2.77
C ALA A 173 -8.54 -13.62 -3.13
N LEU A 174 -7.73 -14.00 -4.13
CA LEU A 174 -7.55 -15.39 -4.56
C LEU A 174 -6.93 -16.28 -3.47
N ASP A 175 -6.11 -15.71 -2.59
CA ASP A 175 -5.52 -16.45 -1.46
C ASP A 175 -6.50 -16.67 -0.32
N ARG A 176 -7.55 -15.85 -0.20
CA ARG A 176 -8.57 -16.01 0.85
C ARG A 176 -9.54 -17.15 0.55
N GLY A 177 -9.72 -17.50 -0.73
CA GLY A 177 -10.63 -18.56 -1.17
C GLY A 177 -12.08 -18.35 -0.72
N PRO A 178 -13.02 -19.19 -1.16
CA PRO A 178 -14.30 -19.31 -0.49
C PRO A 178 -14.01 -19.74 0.94
N VAL A 179 -14.45 -18.96 1.93
CA VAL A 179 -14.59 -19.46 3.30
C VAL A 179 -15.37 -20.76 3.15
N PRO A 180 -14.83 -21.94 3.52
CA PRO A 180 -15.65 -23.13 3.56
C PRO A 180 -16.84 -22.73 4.42
N ASP A 181 -18.06 -22.83 3.88
CA ASP A 181 -19.25 -22.84 4.70
C ASP A 181 -18.87 -23.74 5.87
N ARG A 182 -18.71 -23.16 7.05
CA ARG A 182 -18.58 -23.95 8.25
C ARG A 182 -19.91 -24.67 8.25
N GLY A 183 -19.91 -25.90 7.75
CA GLY A 183 -20.99 -26.83 7.91
C GLY A 183 -21.22 -26.87 9.40
N LEU A 184 -22.12 -26.03 9.87
CA LEU A 184 -22.96 -26.37 10.99
C LEU A 184 -23.58 -27.68 10.51
N PRO A 185 -23.22 -28.81 11.13
CA PRO A 185 -23.94 -30.03 10.90
C PRO A 185 -25.39 -29.66 11.17
N ALA A 186 -26.26 -29.75 10.16
CA ALA A 186 -27.70 -29.52 10.31
C ALA A 186 -28.35 -30.55 11.26
N ASP A 187 -27.52 -31.42 11.82
CA ASP A 187 -27.78 -32.67 12.53
C ASP A 187 -27.08 -32.73 13.89
N GLN A 188 -26.53 -31.63 14.45
CA GLN A 188 -26.23 -31.58 15.88
C GLN A 188 -27.47 -31.17 16.70
N PRO A 189 -28.19 -32.12 17.34
CA PRO A 189 -29.22 -31.74 18.30
C PRO A 189 -28.56 -31.01 19.47
N LEU A 190 -29.14 -29.85 19.82
CA LEU A 190 -28.73 -28.95 20.92
C LEU A 190 -28.73 -29.61 22.32
N THR A 191 -28.95 -30.91 22.43
CA THR A 191 -29.20 -31.62 23.69
C THR A 191 -27.95 -32.13 24.41
N LYS A 192 -26.75 -32.08 23.82
CA LYS A 192 -25.53 -32.64 24.46
C LYS A 192 -24.56 -31.64 25.08
N VAL A 193 -24.73 -30.33 24.91
CA VAL A 193 -23.79 -29.34 25.49
C VAL A 193 -24.04 -29.08 26.98
N TRP A 194 -25.22 -29.43 27.52
CA TRP A 194 -25.57 -29.19 28.92
C TRP A 194 -25.15 -30.32 29.89
N ALA A 195 -24.54 -31.41 29.42
CA ALA A 195 -24.31 -32.60 30.25
C ALA A 195 -22.94 -32.64 30.96
N SER A 196 -22.04 -31.66 30.76
CA SER A 196 -20.67 -31.72 31.33
C SER A 196 -20.38 -30.71 32.45
N THR A 197 -21.38 -29.98 32.97
CA THR A 197 -21.17 -29.01 34.07
C THR A 197 -21.33 -29.62 35.48
N THR A 198 -21.31 -30.95 35.63
CA THR A 198 -21.48 -31.57 36.96
C THR A 198 -20.41 -32.61 37.27
N VAL A 199 -19.25 -32.17 37.76
CA VAL A 199 -18.52 -32.93 38.79
C VAL A 199 -18.02 -31.95 39.85
N ILE A 200 -18.88 -31.78 40.85
CA ILE A 200 -18.55 -31.32 42.19
C ILE A 200 -17.59 -32.34 42.81
N GLY A 201 -16.45 -31.89 43.33
CA GLY A 201 -15.46 -32.75 43.98
C GLY A 201 -14.46 -31.99 44.85
N ARG A 202 -14.94 -31.32 45.90
CA ARG A 202 -14.21 -31.10 47.17
C ARG A 202 -14.39 -32.41 47.98
N PRO A 203 -13.46 -32.97 48.77
CA PRO A 203 -12.52 -32.34 49.73
C PRO A 203 -11.13 -33.04 49.66
N ALA A 204 -10.14 -32.96 50.56
CA ALA A 204 -9.99 -32.55 51.94
C ALA A 204 -8.48 -32.30 52.20
N ASP A 205 -8.22 -31.38 53.11
CA ASP A 205 -7.19 -31.37 54.13
C ASP A 205 -6.27 -32.61 54.22
N ARG A 206 -4.95 -32.36 54.19
CA ARG A 206 -3.98 -33.03 55.08
C ARG A 206 -2.71 -32.21 55.20
N SER A 207 -2.68 -31.48 56.30
CA SER A 207 -1.49 -30.98 56.99
C SER A 207 -0.42 -32.05 57.31
N ARG A 208 0.83 -31.58 57.34
CA ARG A 208 2.04 -32.01 58.10
C ARG A 208 3.02 -33.00 57.46
N PRO A 209 4.28 -33.03 57.92
CA PRO A 209 4.98 -32.12 58.85
C PRO A 209 5.98 -31.15 58.18
#